data_AF-A0A3D3BV79-F1
#
_entry.id   AF-A0A3D3BV79-F1
#
_cell.length_a   1.000
_cell.length_b   1.000
_cell.length_c   1.000
_cell.angle_alpha   90.00
_cell.angle_beta   90.00
_cell.angle_gamma   90.00
#
_symmetry.space_group_name_H-M   'P 1'
#
loop_
_entity.id
_entity.type
_entity.pdbx_description
1 polymer ?
#
loop_
_entity_poly.entity_id
_entity_poly.type
_entity_poly.pdbx_seq_one_letter_code
_entity_poly.pdbx_strand_id
1 'polypeptide(L)'
;AFSRRRETGIMRLVGASNFYIQLPFLLEAAVAAALGGGLAVVGLVAVKSFVIDRVLAPSFQFTAFVGWDAVVAIAPILLVTGIALSSVAAFFTLRKYLRV
;
A
#
# COMPACT_ATOMS: atom_id res chain seq x y z
N ALA A 1 4.66 18.24 -9.77
CA ALA A 1 3.43 18.48 -10.56
C ALA A 1 3.58 19.51 -11.70
N PHE A 2 4.52 20.47 -11.65
CA PHE A 2 4.72 21.42 -12.77
C PHE A 2 5.34 20.79 -14.02
N SER A 3 6.21 19.79 -13.86
CA SER A 3 6.93 19.13 -14.97
C SER A 3 5.99 18.37 -15.94
N ARG A 4 4.87 17.80 -15.48
CA ARG A 4 3.93 17.03 -16.34
C ARG A 4 2.71 17.84 -16.86
N ARG A 5 2.64 19.15 -16.58
CA ARG A 5 1.50 20.01 -17.03
C ARG A 5 1.32 19.98 -18.56
N ARG A 6 2.43 20.02 -19.30
CA ARG A 6 2.42 20.04 -20.79
C ARG A 6 1.91 18.71 -21.37
N GLU A 7 2.33 17.58 -20.81
CA GLU A 7 1.84 16.25 -21.20
C GLU A 7 0.34 16.09 -20.93
N THR A 8 -0.13 16.50 -19.75
CA THR A 8 -1.57 16.47 -19.45
C THR A 8 -2.40 17.39 -20.36
N GLY A 9 -1.82 18.51 -20.81
CA GLY A 9 -2.44 19.39 -21.80
C GLY A 9 -2.58 18.71 -23.15
N ILE A 10 -1.52 18.07 -23.64
CA ILE A 10 -1.55 17.30 -24.91
C ILE A 10 -2.56 16.14 -24.82
N MET A 11 -2.59 15.41 -23.70
CA MET A 11 -3.55 14.31 -23.48
C MET A 11 -5.01 14.78 -23.53
N ARG A 12 -5.32 15.97 -23.00
CA ARG A 12 -6.68 16.54 -23.10
C ARG A 12 -7.03 16.95 -24.53
N LEU A 13 -6.06 17.45 -25.31
CA LEU A 13 -6.27 17.85 -26.71
C LEU A 13 -6.58 16.66 -27.62
N VAL A 14 -6.10 15.46 -27.30
CA VAL A 14 -6.43 14.22 -28.03
C VAL A 14 -7.71 13.55 -27.53
N GLY A 15 -8.50 14.21 -26.67
CA GLY A 15 -9.78 13.69 -26.16
C GLY A 15 -9.65 12.63 -25.06
N ALA A 16 -8.49 12.50 -24.42
CA ALA A 16 -8.31 11.52 -23.34
C ALA A 16 -9.20 11.85 -22.13
N SER A 17 -9.85 10.82 -21.57
CA SER A 17 -10.66 10.97 -20.37
C SER A 17 -9.81 11.32 -19.15
N ASN A 18 -10.41 12.01 -18.17
CA ASN A 18 -9.72 12.36 -16.92
C ASN A 18 -9.16 11.14 -16.17
N PHE A 19 -9.80 9.97 -16.34
CA PHE A 19 -9.33 8.71 -15.75
C PHE A 19 -8.04 8.22 -16.43
N TYR A 20 -7.97 8.31 -17.76
CA TYR A 20 -6.80 7.90 -18.52
C TYR A 20 -5.54 8.70 -18.14
N ILE A 21 -5.72 10.00 -17.85
CA ILE A 21 -4.66 10.89 -17.40
C ILE A 21 -4.20 10.55 -15.96
N GLN A 22 -5.09 10.04 -15.12
CA GLN A 22 -4.81 9.73 -13.70
C GLN A 22 -4.27 8.32 -13.49
N LEU A 23 -4.59 7.38 -14.38
CA LEU A 23 -4.18 5.98 -14.30
C LEU A 23 -2.67 5.78 -14.05
N PRO A 24 -1.73 6.45 -14.75
CA PRO A 24 -0.30 6.24 -14.50
C PRO A 24 0.10 6.59 -13.06
N PHE A 25 -0.47 7.65 -12.48
CA PHE A 25 -0.19 8.03 -11.10
C PHE A 25 -0.81 7.07 -10.09
N LEU A 26 -2.01 6.54 -10.38
CA LEU A 26 -2.64 5.51 -9.56
C LEU A 26 -1.80 4.24 -9.54
N LEU A 27 -1.24 3.86 -10.69
CA LEU A 27 -0.36 2.70 -10.81
C LEU A 27 0.97 2.91 -10.08
N GLU A 28 1.60 4.09 -10.21
CA GLU A 28 2.79 4.45 -9.42
C GLU A 28 2.51 4.32 -7.91
N ALA A 29 1.37 4.83 -7.43
CA ALA A 29 0.96 4.75 -6.03
C ALA A 29 0.66 3.31 -5.58
N ALA A 30 0.02 2.50 -6.43
CA ALA A 30 -0.27 1.10 -6.13
C ALA A 30 1.02 0.26 -6.05
N VAL A 31 1.98 0.47 -6.94
CA VAL A 31 3.28 -0.21 -6.92
C VAL A 31 4.07 0.18 -5.67
N ALA A 32 4.12 1.48 -5.34
CA ALA A 32 4.76 1.94 -4.11
C ALA A 32 4.12 1.32 -2.85
N ALA A 33 2.78 1.20 -2.83
CA ALA A 33 2.05 0.56 -1.75
C ALA A 33 2.30 -0.96 -1.67
N ALA A 34 2.42 -1.65 -2.80
CA ALA A 34 2.76 -3.06 -2.84
C ALA A 34 4.15 -3.33 -2.26
N LEU A 35 5.14 -2.49 -2.61
CA LEU A 35 6.49 -2.56 -2.04
C LEU A 35 6.48 -2.28 -0.53
N GLY A 36 5.80 -1.21 -0.09
CA GLY A 36 5.67 -0.88 1.32
C GLY A 36 4.93 -1.96 2.12
N GLY A 37 3.86 -2.52 1.57
CA GLY A 37 3.14 -3.63 2.16
C GLY A 37 3.98 -4.91 2.24
N GLY A 38 4.82 -5.18 1.23
CA GLY A 38 5.79 -6.28 1.27
C GLY A 38 6.79 -6.11 2.41
N LEU A 39 7.34 -4.90 2.59
CA LEU A 39 8.21 -4.57 3.73
C LEU A 39 7.49 -4.73 5.08
N ALA A 40 6.22 -4.33 5.16
CA ALA A 40 5.43 -4.50 6.37
C ALA A 40 5.18 -5.98 6.71
N VAL A 41 4.92 -6.84 5.72
CA VAL A 41 4.82 -8.30 5.91
C VAL A 41 6.14 -8.89 6.40
N VAL A 42 7.27 -8.49 5.80
CA VAL A 42 8.60 -8.91 6.28
C VAL A 42 8.83 -8.48 7.73
N GLY A 43 8.47 -7.24 8.08
CA GLY A 43 8.53 -6.73 9.44
C GLY A 43 7.66 -7.54 10.41
N LEU A 44 6.43 -7.87 10.02
CA LEU A 44 5.52 -8.69 10.82
C LEU A 44 6.12 -10.08 11.12
N VAL A 45 6.65 -10.76 10.10
CA VAL A 45 7.30 -12.07 10.23
C VAL A 45 8.57 -11.98 11.09
N ALA A 46 9.37 -10.93 10.91
CA ALA A 46 10.58 -10.72 11.70
C ALA A 46 10.24 -10.50 13.18
N VAL A 47 9.27 -9.64 13.50
CA VAL A 47 8.85 -9.42 14.90
C VAL A 47 8.29 -10.71 15.50
N LYS A 48 7.44 -11.44 14.78
CA LYS A 48 6.90 -12.72 15.26
C LYS A 48 8.01 -13.72 15.59
N SER A 49 8.94 -13.92 14.67
CA SER A 49 9.99 -14.95 14.79
C SER A 49 11.11 -14.59 15.78
N PHE A 50 11.54 -13.32 15.81
CA PHE A 50 12.66 -12.91 16.66
C PHE A 50 12.23 -12.42 18.04
N VAL A 51 11.10 -11.70 18.13
CA VAL A 51 10.66 -11.10 19.39
C VAL A 51 9.70 -12.05 20.09
N ILE A 52 8.62 -12.45 19.43
CA ILE A 52 7.59 -13.27 20.09
C ILE A 52 8.09 -14.69 20.35
N ASP A 53 8.55 -15.41 19.32
CA ASP A 53 8.88 -16.83 19.45
C ASP A 53 10.15 -17.10 20.27
N ARG A 54 11.16 -16.23 20.18
CA ARG A 54 12.44 -16.45 20.87
C ARG A 54 12.53 -15.80 22.25
N VAL A 55 11.82 -14.69 22.48
CA VAL A 55 11.95 -13.92 23.72
C VAL A 55 10.71 -14.06 24.59
N LEU A 56 9.51 -13.79 24.06
CA LEU A 56 8.30 -13.74 24.88
C LEU A 56 7.70 -15.12 25.15
N ALA A 57 7.60 -15.98 24.14
CA ALA A 57 6.97 -17.29 24.28
C ALA A 57 7.66 -18.21 25.32
N PRO A 58 9.00 -18.25 25.43
CA PRO A 58 9.68 -19.02 26.47
C PRO A 58 9.51 -18.42 27.88
N SER A 59 9.36 -17.09 27.99
CA SER A 59 9.27 -16.38 29.27
C SER A 59 7.84 -16.31 29.84
N PHE A 60 6.81 -16.45 29.01
CA PHE A 60 5.41 -16.31 29.40
C PHE A 60 4.58 -17.51 28.94
N GLN A 61 4.67 -18.63 29.67
CA GLN A 61 3.97 -19.88 29.32
C GLN A 61 2.47 -19.89 29.63
N PHE A 62 1.97 -18.86 30.31
CA PHE A 62 0.56 -18.71 30.71
C PHE A 62 -0.25 -17.82 29.74
N THR A 63 0.40 -17.21 28.74
CA THR A 63 -0.26 -16.37 27.74
C THR A 63 -0.29 -17.08 26.39
N ALA A 64 -1.48 -17.19 25.78
CA ALA A 64 -1.62 -17.66 24.41
C ALA A 64 -1.18 -16.55 23.44
N PHE A 65 0.03 -16.66 22.90
CA PHE A 65 0.52 -15.76 21.86
C PHE A 65 -0.13 -16.05 20.51
N VAL A 66 -0.20 -15.02 19.67
CA VAL A 66 -0.72 -15.12 18.29
C VAL A 66 0.03 -16.21 17.53
N GLY A 67 -0.70 -17.15 16.94
CA GLY A 67 -0.12 -18.25 16.17
C GLY A 67 0.33 -17.85 14.77
N TRP A 68 1.04 -18.76 14.09
CA TRP A 68 1.49 -18.56 12.71
C TRP A 68 0.34 -18.57 11.69
N ASP A 69 -0.75 -19.25 12.01
CA ASP A 69 -2.01 -19.24 11.28
C ASP A 69 -2.57 -17.82 11.13
N ALA A 70 -2.60 -17.05 12.22
CA ALA A 70 -3.06 -15.67 12.21
C ALA A 70 -2.13 -14.75 11.41
N VAL A 71 -0.81 -14.96 11.50
CA VAL A 71 0.19 -14.17 10.73
C VAL A 71 0.03 -14.40 9.23
N VAL A 72 -0.14 -15.66 8.81
CA VAL A 72 -0.34 -16.01 7.40
C VAL A 72 -1.70 -15.51 6.90
N ALA A 73 -2.74 -15.54 7.75
CA ALA A 73 -4.06 -15.02 7.39
C ALA A 73 -4.08 -13.48 7.25
N ILE A 74 -3.37 -12.76 8.12
CA ILE A 74 -3.39 -11.29 8.12
C ILE A 74 -2.46 -10.68 7.06
N ALA A 75 -1.38 -11.36 6.69
CA ALA A 75 -0.40 -10.86 5.71
C ALA A 75 -1.02 -10.45 4.34
N PRO A 76 -1.87 -11.26 3.68
CA PRO A 76 -2.51 -10.86 2.43
C PRO A 76 -3.52 -9.73 2.65
N ILE A 77 -4.25 -9.72 3.77
CA ILE A 77 -5.20 -8.65 4.11
C ILE A 77 -4.46 -7.32 4.27
N LEU A 78 -3.31 -7.34 4.95
CA LEU A 78 -2.45 -6.17 5.15
C LEU A 78 -1.94 -5.61 3.81
N LEU A 79 -1.50 -6.48 2.90
CA LEU A 79 -1.09 -6.08 1.54
C LEU A 79 -2.24 -5.45 0.75
N VAL A 80 -3.39 -6.13 0.69
CA VAL A 80 -4.55 -5.68 -0.09
C VAL A 80 -5.08 -4.36 0.44
N THR A 81 -5.20 -4.22 1.76
CA THR A 81 -5.68 -2.98 2.39
C THR A 81 -4.69 -1.83 2.20
N GLY A 82 -3.38 -2.08 2.31
CA GLY A 82 -2.36 -1.07 2.05
C GLY A 82 -2.41 -0.53 0.61
N ILE A 83 -2.52 -1.43 -0.37
CA ILE A 83 -2.67 -1.05 -1.78
C ILE A 83 -3.98 -0.29 -2.00
N ALA A 84 -5.10 -0.82 -1.51
CA ALA A 84 -6.42 -0.21 -1.68
C ALA A 84 -6.47 1.20 -1.08
N LEU A 85 -6.00 1.39 0.15
CA LEU A 85 -6.00 2.69 0.82
C LEU A 85 -5.10 3.69 0.08
N SER A 86 -3.91 3.28 -0.36
CA SER A 86 -3.01 4.13 -1.13
C SER A 86 -3.62 4.55 -2.47
N SER A 87 -4.20 3.61 -3.21
CA SER A 87 -4.88 3.90 -4.49
C SER A 87 -6.06 4.85 -4.30
N VAL A 88 -6.87 4.66 -3.25
CA VAL A 88 -7.98 5.56 -2.92
C VAL A 88 -7.48 6.95 -2.55
N ALA A 89 -6.45 7.05 -1.70
CA ALA A 89 -5.85 8.33 -1.33
C ALA A 89 -5.26 9.07 -2.55
N ALA A 90 -4.54 8.36 -3.42
CA ALA A 90 -4.00 8.91 -4.66
C ALA A 90 -5.11 9.40 -5.59
N PHE A 91 -6.18 8.62 -5.74
CA PHE A 91 -7.34 9.01 -6.54
C PHE A 91 -7.97 10.31 -6.05
N PHE A 92 -8.25 10.43 -4.75
CA PHE A 92 -8.83 11.65 -4.19
C PHE A 92 -7.90 12.87 -4.34
N THR A 93 -6.61 12.67 -4.15
CA THR A 93 -5.60 13.74 -4.27
C THR A 93 -5.54 14.27 -5.71
N LEU A 94 -5.49 13.38 -6.71
CA LEU A 94 -5.45 13.74 -8.12
C LEU A 94 -6.75 14.43 -8.57
N ARG A 95 -7.90 13.92 -8.11
CA ARG A 95 -9.22 14.50 -8.44
C ARG A 95 -9.37 15.92 -7.92
N LYS A 96 -8.78 16.23 -6.76
CA LYS A 96 -8.75 17.58 -6.18
C LYS A 96 -7.82 18.52 -6.96
N TYR A 97 -6.66 18.05 -7.42
CA TYR A 97 -5.67 18.87 -8.13
C TYR A 97 -5.96 19.09 -9.62
N LEU A 98 -6.73 18.21 -10.28
CA LEU A 98 -7.10 18.35 -11.69
C LEU A 98 -8.38 19.16 -11.94
N ARG A 99 -9.14 19.49 -10.89
CA ARG A 99 -10.20 20.51 -10.90
C ARG A 99 -9.59 21.90 -10.66
N VAL A 100 -8.81 22.36 -11.64
CA VAL A 100 -8.49 23.79 -11.85
C VAL A 100 -8.58 24.05 -13.35
#